data_AF-A0A2S0MLQ0-F1
#
_entry.id   AF-A0A2S0MLQ0-F1
#
_cell.length_a   1.000
_cell.length_b   1.000
_cell.length_c   1.000
_cell.angle_alpha   90.00
_cell.angle_beta   90.00
_cell.angle_gamma   90.00
#
_symmetry.space_group_name_H-M   'P 1'
#
loop_
_entity.id
_entity.type
_entity.pdbx_description
1 polymer ?
#
loop_
_entity_poly.entity_id
_entity_poly.type
_entity_poly.pdbx_seq_one_letter_code
_entity_poly.pdbx_strand_id
1 'polypeptide(L)'
;MLDFRKIVRANMRSLVDWMGCYDAVAETFNARWGGGASKGTVSKKMAGQLDWTVADVIALEDAAGRYPITRMLARRLETRPNAGEGSLLQDGSSIAKESGEAISAILNAEQSSCADDLAQAIGEIDEAMFALRQARARIEDRMNSEGAA
;
A
#
# COMPACT_ATOMS: atom_id res chain seq x y z
N MET A 1 21.06 -4.68 -6.46
CA MET A 1 19.93 -5.08 -5.59
C MET A 1 20.06 -4.31 -4.27
N LEU A 2 19.01 -3.62 -3.81
CA LEU A 2 19.05 -2.92 -2.53
C LEU A 2 19.21 -3.92 -1.39
N ASP A 3 20.22 -3.74 -0.55
CA ASP A 3 20.42 -4.56 0.64
C ASP A 3 19.55 -4.01 1.78
N PHE A 4 18.33 -4.56 1.90
CA PHE A 4 17.37 -4.17 2.93
C PHE A 4 17.94 -4.32 4.34
N ARG A 5 18.88 -5.24 4.59
CA ARG A 5 19.49 -5.41 5.90
C ARG A 5 20.32 -4.18 6.28
N LYS A 6 21.05 -3.59 5.33
CA LYS A 6 21.79 -2.33 5.57
C LYS A 6 20.85 -1.16 5.86
N ILE A 7 19.73 -1.07 5.14
CA ILE A 7 18.73 -0.01 5.33
C ILE A 7 18.05 -0.15 6.70
N VAL A 8 17.64 -1.36 7.07
CA VAL A 8 17.07 -1.63 8.41
C VAL A 8 18.06 -1.24 9.50
N ARG A 9 19.33 -1.63 9.38
CA ARG A 9 20.36 -1.30 10.38
C ARG A 9 20.61 0.20 10.51
N ALA A 10 20.58 0.95 9.41
CA ALA A 10 20.69 2.41 9.44
C ALA A 10 19.49 3.07 10.15
N ASN A 11 18.27 2.61 9.87
CA ASN A 11 17.07 3.12 10.54
C ASN A 11 17.03 2.74 12.02
N MET A 12 17.41 1.51 12.38
CA MET A 12 17.52 1.10 13.79
C MET A 12 18.57 1.93 14.54
N ARG A 13 19.73 2.21 13.92
CA ARG A 13 20.73 3.11 14.50
C ARG A 13 20.14 4.50 14.77
N SER A 14 19.41 5.07 13.82
CA SER A 14 18.76 6.37 14.02
C SER A 14 17.72 6.36 15.16
N LEU A 15 16.96 5.27 15.32
CA LEU A 15 16.01 5.12 16.43
C LEU A 15 16.72 5.00 17.79
N VAL A 16 17.82 4.25 17.84
CA VAL A 16 18.67 4.12 19.03
C VAL A 16 19.32 5.46 19.40
N ASP A 17 19.84 6.20 18.41
CA ASP A 17 20.46 7.50 18.62
C ASP A 17 19.43 8.53 19.12
N TRP A 18 18.18 8.46 18.65
CA TRP A 18 17.08 9.29 19.14
C TRP A 18 16.76 9.05 20.62
N MET A 19 16.86 7.80 21.10
CA MET A 19 16.70 7.48 22.53
C MET A 19 17.89 7.93 23.40
N GLY A 20 19.03 8.25 22.80
CA GLY A 20 20.20 8.83 23.48
C GLY A 20 21.05 7.85 24.28
N CYS A 21 20.51 6.72 24.78
CA CYS A 21 21.32 5.71 25.46
C CYS A 21 20.80 4.27 25.26
N TYR A 22 21.72 3.31 25.36
CA TYR A 22 21.40 1.88 25.20
C TYR A 22 20.58 1.32 26.36
N ASP A 23 20.65 1.94 27.53
CA ASP A 23 19.86 1.56 28.69
C ASP A 23 18.37 1.89 28.46
N ALA A 24 18.05 3.06 27.89
CA ALA A 24 16.69 3.42 27.51
C ALA A 24 16.10 2.49 26.44
N VAL A 25 16.93 2.07 25.46
CA VAL A 25 16.52 1.11 24.43
C VAL A 25 16.23 -0.27 25.04
N ALA A 26 17.11 -0.75 25.92
CA ALA A 26 16.89 -2.02 26.61
C ALA A 26 15.63 -1.99 27.47
N GLU A 27 15.39 -0.89 28.18
CA GLU A 27 14.19 -0.73 28.99
C GLU A 27 12.92 -0.64 28.13
N THR A 28 12.99 -0.03 26.96
CA THR A 28 11.89 -0.04 25.98
C THR A 28 11.51 -1.48 25.58
N PHE A 29 12.51 -2.34 25.34
CA PHE A 29 12.25 -3.75 25.05
C PHE A 29 11.65 -4.50 26.24
N ASN A 30 12.20 -4.28 27.42
CA ASN A 30 11.75 -4.95 28.64
C ASN A 30 10.33 -4.54 29.01
N ALA A 31 10.00 -3.25 28.92
CA ALA A 31 8.68 -2.71 29.22
C ALA A 31 7.60 -3.27 28.28
N ARG A 32 7.96 -3.51 27.02
CA ARG A 32 7.00 -4.00 26.01
C ARG A 32 6.84 -5.51 26.00
N TRP A 33 7.94 -6.26 26.08
CA TRP A 33 7.94 -7.71 25.83
C TRP A 33 8.20 -8.56 27.07
N GLY A 34 8.50 -7.94 28.21
CA GLY A 34 8.74 -8.64 29.47
C GLY A 34 10.16 -9.21 29.57
N GLY A 35 11.10 -8.36 29.97
CA GLY A 35 12.46 -8.74 30.37
C GLY A 35 13.37 -9.33 29.28
N GLY A 36 14.67 -9.43 29.58
CA GLY A 36 15.66 -10.14 28.75
C GLY A 36 16.53 -9.27 27.84
N ALA A 37 16.21 -7.98 27.69
CA ALA A 37 17.11 -7.03 27.03
C ALA A 37 18.00 -6.33 28.06
N SER A 38 19.30 -6.25 27.73
CA SER A 38 20.28 -5.48 28.51
C SER A 38 21.01 -4.50 27.59
N LYS A 39 21.71 -3.54 28.18
CA LYS A 39 22.66 -2.66 27.47
C LYS A 39 23.61 -3.45 26.56
N GLY A 40 24.10 -4.59 27.05
CA GLY A 40 24.99 -5.48 26.30
C GLY A 40 24.32 -6.09 25.08
N THR A 41 23.03 -6.43 25.19
CA THR A 41 22.22 -6.92 24.06
C THR A 41 22.11 -5.85 22.97
N VAL A 42 21.79 -4.61 23.35
CA VAL A 42 21.68 -3.47 22.41
C VAL A 42 23.05 -3.16 21.78
N SER A 43 24.12 -3.14 22.57
CA SER A 43 25.49 -2.91 22.08
C SER A 43 25.91 -3.96 21.05
N LYS A 44 25.64 -5.24 21.29
CA LYS A 44 25.91 -6.33 20.33
C LYS A 44 25.12 -6.18 19.04
N LYS A 45 23.85 -5.73 19.11
CA LYS A 45 23.03 -5.41 17.92
C LYS A 45 23.61 -4.23 17.13
N MET A 46 24.07 -3.19 17.83
CA MET A 46 24.69 -2.01 17.22
C MET A 46 26.05 -2.32 16.56
N ALA A 47 26.83 -3.23 17.15
CA ALA A 47 28.08 -3.74 16.59
C ALA A 47 27.87 -4.76 15.47
N GLY A 48 26.64 -5.26 15.28
CA GLY A 48 26.34 -6.25 14.26
C GLY A 48 26.63 -7.69 14.62
N GLN A 49 26.93 -7.96 15.89
CA GLN A 49 27.12 -9.31 16.41
C GLN A 49 25.79 -10.02 16.64
N LEU A 50 24.71 -9.25 16.80
CA LEU A 50 23.33 -9.74 16.85
C LEU A 50 22.49 -9.02 15.80
N ASP A 51 21.56 -9.76 15.20
CA ASP A 51 20.59 -9.18 14.28
C ASP A 51 19.45 -8.47 15.02
N TRP A 52 18.83 -7.52 14.32
CA TRP A 52 17.59 -6.89 14.73
C TRP A 52 16.42 -7.81 14.38
N THR A 53 15.59 -8.08 15.36
CA THR A 53 14.37 -8.88 15.22
C THR A 53 13.19 -7.97 14.89
N VAL A 54 12.10 -8.55 14.40
CA VAL A 54 10.83 -7.83 14.20
C VAL A 54 10.31 -7.24 15.52
N ALA A 55 10.49 -7.95 16.64
CA ALA A 55 10.09 -7.45 17.95
C ALA A 55 10.86 -6.18 18.36
N ASP A 56 12.15 -6.10 18.04
CA ASP A 56 12.96 -4.90 18.29
C ASP A 56 12.49 -3.71 17.44
N VAL A 57 12.17 -3.97 16.17
CA VAL A 57 11.67 -2.96 15.24
C VAL A 57 10.36 -2.38 15.74
N ILE A 58 9.37 -3.23 16.06
CA ILE A 58 8.06 -2.80 16.57
C ILE A 58 8.22 -1.98 17.85
N ALA A 59 9.05 -2.43 18.79
CA ALA A 59 9.21 -1.73 20.07
C ALA A 59 9.81 -0.32 19.89
N LEU A 60 10.83 -0.17 19.04
CA LEU A 60 11.47 1.12 18.84
C LEU A 60 10.68 2.07 17.94
N GLU A 61 10.02 1.56 16.89
CA GLU A 61 9.18 2.41 16.03
C GLU A 61 7.97 2.97 16.79
N ASP A 62 7.30 2.14 17.60
CA ASP A 62 6.18 2.56 18.42
C ASP A 62 6.62 3.56 19.50
N ALA A 63 7.73 3.30 20.18
CA ALA A 63 8.26 4.20 21.21
C ALA A 63 8.71 5.55 20.63
N ALA A 64 9.22 5.56 19.40
CA ALA A 64 9.59 6.80 18.69
C ALA A 64 8.41 7.50 18.01
N GLY A 65 7.24 6.85 17.89
CA GLY A 65 6.10 7.32 17.10
C GLY A 65 6.43 7.49 15.61
N ARG A 66 7.49 6.84 15.12
CA ARG A 66 8.01 6.95 13.75
C ARG A 66 8.25 5.57 13.20
N TYR A 67 7.76 5.32 12.00
CA TYR A 67 7.67 3.99 11.39
C TYR A 67 8.51 3.83 10.10
N PRO A 68 9.80 4.20 10.07
CA PRO A 68 10.57 4.20 8.83
C PRO A 68 10.77 2.80 8.20
N ILE A 69 10.98 1.77 9.02
CA ILE A 69 11.18 0.38 8.59
C ILE A 69 9.84 -0.21 8.18
N THR A 70 8.78 -0.03 8.97
CA THR A 70 7.44 -0.49 8.59
C THR A 70 6.96 0.16 7.29
N ARG A 71 7.16 1.48 7.10
CA ARG A 71 6.86 2.16 5.83
C ARG A 71 7.69 1.63 4.67
N MET A 72 8.99 1.36 4.89
CA MET A 72 9.84 0.75 3.87
C MET A 72 9.34 -0.65 3.49
N LEU A 73 8.94 -1.48 4.46
CA LEU A 73 8.39 -2.81 4.21
C LEU A 73 7.04 -2.75 3.47
N ALA A 74 6.16 -1.82 3.85
CA ALA A 74 4.89 -1.59 3.14
C ALA A 74 5.13 -1.18 1.69
N ARG A 75 6.07 -0.27 1.43
CA ARG A 75 6.45 0.12 0.06
C ARG A 75 6.94 -1.04 -0.79
N ARG A 76 7.55 -2.07 -0.20
CA ARG A 76 7.94 -3.28 -0.95
C ARG A 76 6.73 -4.08 -1.43
N LEU A 77 5.60 -3.97 -0.74
CA LEU A 77 4.33 -4.54 -1.17
C LEU A 77 3.71 -3.69 -2.28
N GLU A 78 3.84 -2.36 -2.22
CA GLU A 78 3.37 -1.42 -3.25
C GLU A 78 4.18 -1.50 -4.55
N THR A 79 5.49 -1.79 -4.48
CA THR A 79 6.34 -2.01 -5.67
C THR A 79 6.27 -3.42 -6.23
N ARG A 80 5.42 -4.28 -5.66
CA ARG A 80 4.97 -5.47 -6.37
C ARG A 80 4.18 -4.93 -7.57
N PRO A 81 4.50 -5.29 -8.83
CA PRO A 81 3.63 -4.92 -9.94
C PRO A 81 2.24 -5.35 -9.52
N ASN A 82 1.32 -4.39 -9.48
CA ASN A 82 -0.07 -4.62 -9.14
C ASN A 82 -0.52 -5.80 -10.02
N ALA A 83 -0.61 -6.99 -9.44
CA ALA A 83 -1.12 -8.16 -10.16
C ALA A 83 -2.60 -8.00 -10.54
N GLY A 84 -3.18 -6.84 -10.24
CA GLY A 84 -4.52 -6.45 -10.62
C GLY A 84 -4.66 -4.99 -11.01
N GLU A 85 -3.61 -4.25 -11.43
CA GLU A 85 -3.85 -3.00 -12.17
C GLU A 85 -4.46 -3.40 -13.50
N GLY A 86 -5.79 -3.31 -13.55
CA GLY A 86 -6.54 -3.88 -14.64
C GLY A 86 -6.66 -5.40 -14.55
N SER A 87 -7.16 -5.90 -13.43
CA SER A 87 -7.83 -7.21 -13.45
C SER A 87 -9.21 -7.06 -14.08
N LEU A 88 -9.69 -8.07 -14.81
CA LEU A 88 -11.09 -8.11 -15.29
C LEU A 88 -12.10 -7.99 -14.13
N LEU A 89 -11.71 -8.38 -12.91
CA LEU A 89 -12.53 -8.20 -11.71
C LEU A 89 -12.70 -6.71 -11.36
N GLN A 90 -11.62 -5.94 -11.46
CA GLN A 90 -11.65 -4.50 -11.23
C GLN A 90 -12.43 -3.81 -12.35
N ASP A 91 -12.19 -4.19 -13.61
CA ASP A 91 -12.92 -3.67 -14.75
C ASP A 91 -14.43 -3.94 -14.61
N GLY A 92 -14.82 -5.15 -14.17
CA GLY A 92 -16.23 -5.49 -13.92
C GLY A 92 -16.86 -4.66 -12.80
N SER A 93 -16.10 -4.35 -11.75
CA SER A 93 -16.56 -3.48 -10.66
C SER A 93 -16.77 -2.05 -11.14
N SER A 94 -15.83 -1.51 -11.93
CA SER A 94 -15.95 -0.18 -12.53
C SER A 94 -17.12 -0.13 -13.51
N ILE A 95 -17.28 -1.11 -14.40
CA ILE A 95 -18.43 -1.18 -15.33
C ILE A 95 -19.75 -1.12 -14.56
N ALA A 96 -19.88 -1.89 -13.48
CA ALA A 96 -21.10 -1.93 -12.69
C ALA A 96 -21.42 -0.56 -12.05
N LYS A 97 -20.41 0.12 -11.51
CA LYS A 97 -20.56 1.48 -10.94
C LYS A 97 -20.97 2.47 -12.03
N GLU A 98 -20.16 2.65 -13.06
CA GLU A 98 -20.37 3.68 -14.08
C GLU A 98 -21.66 3.44 -14.87
N SER A 99 -22.01 2.17 -15.13
CA SER A 99 -23.28 1.85 -15.80
C SER A 99 -24.49 2.19 -14.92
N GLY A 100 -24.39 2.00 -13.60
CA GLY A 100 -25.45 2.37 -12.66
C GLY A 100 -25.65 3.89 -12.58
N GLU A 101 -24.56 4.64 -12.58
CA GLU A 101 -24.56 6.11 -12.61
C GLU A 101 -25.15 6.63 -13.93
N ALA A 102 -24.73 6.07 -15.07
CA ALA A 102 -25.30 6.38 -16.39
C ALA A 102 -26.81 6.07 -16.47
N ILE A 103 -27.26 4.91 -16.01
CA ILE A 103 -28.69 4.55 -15.98
C ILE A 103 -29.47 5.57 -15.13
N SER A 104 -28.94 5.94 -13.97
CA SER A 104 -29.59 6.90 -13.07
C SER A 104 -29.69 8.28 -13.70
N ALA A 105 -28.62 8.75 -14.34
CA ALA A 105 -28.59 10.04 -15.01
C ALA A 105 -29.52 10.11 -16.23
N ILE A 106 -29.62 9.03 -17.01
CA ILE A 106 -30.60 8.93 -18.12
C ILE A 106 -32.03 9.06 -17.59
N LEU A 107 -32.37 8.32 -16.53
CA LEU A 107 -33.71 8.36 -15.94
C LEU A 107 -34.04 9.74 -15.37
N ASN A 108 -33.06 10.43 -14.77
CA ASN A 108 -33.24 11.79 -14.27
C ASN A 108 -33.42 12.79 -15.41
N ALA A 109 -32.62 12.68 -16.47
CA ALA A 109 -32.71 13.55 -17.63
C ALA A 109 -34.06 13.42 -18.35
N GLU A 110 -34.62 12.20 -18.46
CA GLU A 110 -35.95 11.97 -19.04
C GLU A 110 -37.08 12.63 -18.23
N GLN A 111 -36.92 12.71 -16.91
CA GLN A 111 -37.91 13.32 -16.01
C GLN A 111 -37.71 14.83 -15.85
N SER A 112 -36.67 15.39 -16.46
CA SER A 112 -36.29 16.79 -16.33
C SER A 112 -36.49 17.55 -17.64
N SER A 113 -36.79 18.84 -17.52
CA SER A 113 -36.78 19.79 -18.65
C SER A 113 -35.52 20.66 -18.65
N CYS A 114 -34.50 20.31 -17.87
CA CYS A 114 -33.25 21.06 -17.73
C CYS A 114 -32.18 20.54 -18.71
N ALA A 115 -31.51 21.46 -19.41
CA ALA A 115 -30.41 21.13 -20.31
C ALA A 115 -29.18 20.58 -19.57
N ASP A 116 -28.98 20.97 -18.30
CA ASP A 116 -27.86 20.51 -17.49
C ASP A 116 -27.98 19.02 -17.15
N ASP A 117 -29.20 18.50 -16.94
CA ASP A 117 -29.43 17.08 -16.66
C ASP A 117 -29.16 16.21 -17.90
N LEU A 118 -29.48 16.71 -19.09
CA LEU A 118 -29.10 16.07 -20.35
C LEU A 118 -27.58 16.04 -20.53
N ALA A 119 -26.88 17.12 -20.20
CA ALA A 119 -25.43 17.18 -20.27
C ALA A 119 -24.76 16.24 -19.27
N GLN A 120 -25.29 16.15 -18.04
CA GLN A 120 -24.83 15.19 -17.05
C GLN A 120 -25.01 13.75 -17.55
N ALA A 121 -26.19 13.41 -18.09
CA ALA A 121 -26.44 12.08 -18.63
C ALA A 121 -25.44 11.69 -19.73
N ILE A 122 -25.07 12.62 -20.62
CA ILE A 122 -24.03 12.38 -21.63
C ILE A 122 -22.67 12.09 -20.98
N GLY A 123 -22.28 12.87 -19.97
CA GLY A 123 -21.03 12.66 -19.24
C GLY A 123 -20.95 11.28 -18.60
N GLU A 124 -22.00 10.87 -17.89
CA GLU A 124 -22.07 9.56 -17.23
C GLU A 124 -22.06 8.40 -18.24
N ILE A 125 -22.72 8.58 -19.41
CA ILE A 125 -22.67 7.61 -20.51
C ILE A 125 -21.23 7.47 -21.05
N ASP A 126 -20.51 8.58 -21.20
CA ASP A 126 -19.12 8.57 -21.68
C ASP A 126 -18.19 7.85 -20.70
N GLU A 127 -18.38 8.03 -19.39
CA GLU A 127 -17.64 7.32 -18.34
C GLU A 127 -17.93 5.80 -18.38
N ALA A 128 -19.19 5.41 -18.53
CA ALA A 128 -19.57 4.00 -18.69
C ALA A 128 -18.96 3.37 -19.97
N MET A 129 -18.98 4.10 -21.10
CA MET A 129 -18.33 3.65 -22.33
C MET A 129 -16.82 3.51 -22.18
N PHE A 130 -16.18 4.42 -21.46
CA PHE A 130 -14.74 4.36 -21.19
C PHE A 130 -14.39 3.10 -20.38
N ALA A 131 -15.15 2.79 -19.33
CA ALA A 131 -14.95 1.56 -18.54
C ALA A 131 -15.11 0.29 -19.40
N LEU A 132 -16.17 0.23 -20.22
CA LEU A 132 -16.40 -0.90 -21.14
C LEU A 132 -15.28 -1.07 -22.17
N ARG A 133 -14.76 0.04 -22.73
CA ARG A 133 -13.65 0.03 -23.70
C ARG A 133 -12.36 -0.48 -23.07
N GLN A 134 -12.05 -0.07 -21.84
CA GLN A 134 -10.88 -0.57 -21.13
C GLN A 134 -10.95 -2.08 -20.89
N ALA A 135 -12.10 -2.57 -20.44
CA ALA A 135 -12.31 -4.01 -20.25
C ALA A 135 -12.17 -4.79 -21.56
N ARG A 136 -12.73 -4.26 -22.65
CA ARG A 136 -12.64 -4.87 -23.99
C ARG A 136 -11.19 -4.97 -24.47
N ALA A 137 -10.44 -3.87 -24.41
CA ALA A 137 -9.03 -3.85 -24.81
C ALA A 137 -8.23 -4.91 -24.04
N ARG A 138 -8.50 -5.05 -22.74
CA ARG A 138 -7.84 -6.06 -21.91
C ARG A 138 -8.20 -7.50 -22.29
N ILE A 139 -9.45 -7.76 -22.62
CA ILE A 139 -9.88 -9.08 -23.11
C ILE A 139 -9.17 -9.39 -24.43
N GLU A 140 -9.08 -8.42 -25.34
CA GLU A 140 -8.35 -8.57 -26.61
C GLU A 140 -6.86 -8.85 -26.39
N ASP A 141 -6.21 -8.12 -25.49
CA ASP A 141 -4.81 -8.35 -25.13
C ASP A 141 -4.58 -9.75 -24.52
N ARG A 142 -5.50 -10.22 -23.68
CA ARG A 142 -5.46 -11.60 -23.15
C ARG A 142 -5.64 -12.64 -24.25
N MET A 143 -6.59 -12.45 -25.16
CA MET A 143 -6.79 -13.37 -26.28
C MET A 143 -5.55 -13.45 -27.19
N ASN A 144 -4.93 -12.31 -27.48
CA ASN A 144 -3.73 -12.24 -28.33
C ASN A 144 -2.50 -12.87 -27.66
N SER A 145 -2.38 -12.78 -26.33
CA SER A 145 -1.29 -13.39 -25.58
C SER A 145 -1.49 -14.90 -25.34
N GLU A 146 -2.73 -15.37 -25.15
CA GLU A 146 -3.05 -16.80 -25.00
C GLU A 146 -3.04 -17.55 -26.36
N GLY A 147 -3.33 -16.88 -27.49
CA GLY A 147 -3.29 -17.49 -28.83
C GLY A 147 -1.90 -17.55 -29.50
N ALA A 148 -0.88 -16.96 -28.87
CA ALA A 148 0.51 -16.99 -29.33
C ALA A 148 1.39 -18.06 -28.64
N ALA A 149 0.80 -18.86 -27.75
CA ALA A 149 1.42 -19.97 -27.05
C ALA A 149 0.92 -21.33 -27.58
#